data_AF-Q48894-F1
#
_entry.id   AF-Q48894-F1
#
_cell.length_a   1.000
_cell.length_b   1.000
_cell.length_c   1.000
_cell.angle_alpha   90.00
_cell.angle_beta   90.00
_cell.angle_gamma   90.00
#
_symmetry.space_group_name_H-M   'P 1'
#
loop_
_entity.id
_entity.type
_entity.pdbx_description
1 polymer ?
#
loop_
_entity_poly.entity_id
_entity_poly.type
_entity_poly.pdbx_seq_one_letter_code
_entity_poly.pdbx_strand_id
1 'polypeptide(L)'
;MKKLEDEGYKIIPIALGDKESNESLKDEIKSAKNENYSGHKKAVLESDTISNSEYNSLKEKRELTEKERNQLKRARIERTYGINLTDELITKDDDGWYPQIRLHYFLTVGNDFLADRDKKKLGDALENGEGKVFKPDINRSLLSAKIELLKLLNIKQFFDPEKEFTGDDLADWIDRLKNPTIISQIKSILGFSLSMGDTAIGFAQRLLAGFGLRLSYVSHRRRGDGTRQRVYRGADPLADGRGEIFERWIERDRELGNQEIGDIAA
;
A
#
# COMPACT_ATOMS: atom_id res chain seq x y z
N MET A 1 -8.43 19.35 35.86
CA MET A 1 -7.44 20.43 36.04
C MET A 1 -6.77 20.39 37.41
N LYS A 2 -7.51 20.40 38.54
CA LYS A 2 -6.94 20.32 39.90
C LYS A 2 -5.89 19.22 40.13
N LYS A 3 -6.14 18.01 39.61
CA LYS A 3 -5.25 16.85 39.78
C LYS A 3 -3.79 17.07 39.29
N LEU A 4 -3.59 17.92 38.27
CA LEU A 4 -2.25 18.21 37.73
C LEU A 4 -1.50 19.26 38.57
N GLU A 5 -2.23 20.24 39.11
CA GLU A 5 -1.65 21.23 40.04
C GLU A 5 -1.29 20.57 41.38
N ASP A 6 -2.12 19.65 41.85
CA ASP A 6 -1.89 18.86 43.08
C ASP A 6 -0.66 17.94 42.98
N GLU A 7 -0.29 17.52 41.75
CA GLU A 7 0.93 16.74 41.46
C GLU A 7 2.18 17.63 41.27
N GLY A 8 2.08 18.94 41.48
CA GLY A 8 3.19 19.89 41.44
C GLY A 8 3.51 20.47 40.07
N TYR A 9 2.67 20.22 39.05
CA TYR A 9 2.86 20.81 37.73
C TYR A 9 2.43 22.28 37.70
N LYS A 10 3.30 23.13 37.16
CA LYS A 10 2.98 24.54 36.87
C LYS A 10 2.18 24.62 35.57
N ILE A 11 0.87 24.85 35.66
CA ILE A 11 0.03 25.06 34.48
C ILE A 11 0.24 26.48 33.97
N ILE A 12 0.70 26.61 32.73
CA ILE A 12 0.80 27.89 32.02
C ILE A 12 -0.40 27.97 31.08
N PRO A 13 -1.42 28.81 31.38
CA PRO A 13 -2.53 29.02 30.47
C PRO A 13 -2.02 29.74 29.21
N ILE A 14 -2.04 29.05 28.08
CA ILE A 14 -1.80 29.66 26.78
C ILE A 14 -3.09 30.37 26.40
N ALA A 15 -3.03 31.69 26.19
CA ALA A 15 -4.15 32.43 25.64
C ALA A 15 -4.54 31.79 24.30
N LEU A 16 -5.81 31.42 24.14
CA LEU A 16 -6.32 30.97 22.84
C LEU A 16 -6.09 32.11 21.85
N GLY A 17 -5.13 31.93 20.93
CA GLY A 17 -4.97 32.84 19.80
C GLY A 17 -6.31 32.97 19.07
N ASP A 18 -6.55 34.13 18.47
CA ASP A 18 -7.72 34.32 17.62
C ASP A 18 -7.74 33.25 16.52
N LYS A 19 -8.95 32.79 16.17
CA LYS A 19 -9.12 31.70 15.19
C LYS A 19 -8.48 32.07 13.85
N GLU A 20 -8.51 33.35 13.49
CA GLU A 20 -7.97 33.86 12.24
C GLU A 20 -6.44 33.75 12.18
N SER A 21 -5.71 34.18 13.22
CA SER A 21 -4.26 33.95 13.31
C SER A 21 -3.86 32.47 13.34
N ASN A 22 -4.68 31.59 13.94
CA ASN A 22 -4.39 30.16 13.93
C ASN A 22 -4.60 29.52 12.54
N GLU A 23 -5.60 29.97 11.77
CA GLU A 23 -5.80 29.49 10.40
C GLU A 23 -4.72 30.05 9.46
N SER A 24 -4.32 31.32 9.59
CA SER A 24 -3.22 31.87 8.78
C SER A 24 -1.90 31.14 9.01
N LEU A 25 -1.55 30.83 10.28
CA LEU A 25 -0.37 30.03 10.60
C LEU A 25 -0.43 28.62 9.99
N LYS A 26 -1.61 27.97 9.97
CA LYS A 26 -1.76 26.66 9.32
C LYS A 26 -1.52 26.75 7.82
N ASP A 27 -2.02 27.80 7.18
CA ASP A 27 -1.84 28.03 5.75
C ASP A 27 -0.37 28.31 5.40
N GLU A 28 0.33 29.11 6.21
CA GLU A 28 1.77 29.34 6.07
C GLU A 28 2.58 28.03 6.18
N ILE A 29 2.31 27.23 7.22
CA ILE A 29 2.98 25.92 7.41
C ILE A 29 2.70 25.00 6.22
N LYS A 30 1.46 24.98 5.71
CA LYS A 30 1.06 24.17 4.57
C LYS A 30 1.77 24.64 3.29
N SER A 31 1.89 25.95 3.09
CA SER A 31 2.62 26.53 1.96
C SER A 31 4.09 26.14 1.99
N ALA A 32 4.77 26.35 3.11
CA ALA A 32 6.17 25.96 3.29
C ALA A 32 6.41 24.46 3.09
N LYS A 33 5.48 23.61 3.58
CA LYS A 33 5.51 22.16 3.35
C LYS A 33 5.43 21.84 1.84
N ASN A 34 4.52 22.46 1.12
CA ASN A 34 4.31 22.21 -0.31
C ASN A 34 5.49 22.70 -1.15
N GLU A 35 6.07 23.85 -0.81
CA GLU A 35 7.27 24.39 -1.47
C GLU A 35 8.46 23.46 -1.27
N ASN A 36 8.74 23.05 -0.03
CA ASN A 36 9.81 22.11 0.28
C ASN A 36 9.63 20.77 -0.45
N TYR A 37 8.40 20.23 -0.47
CA TYR A 37 8.12 18.99 -1.16
C TYR A 37 8.31 19.12 -2.68
N SER A 38 7.87 20.23 -3.27
CA SER A 38 8.05 20.50 -4.70
C SER A 38 9.53 20.66 -5.07
N GLY A 39 10.31 21.35 -4.25
CA GLY A 39 11.76 21.46 -4.40
C GLY A 39 12.46 20.10 -4.33
N HIS A 40 12.10 19.27 -3.36
CA HIS A 40 12.62 17.91 -3.24
C HIS A 40 12.27 17.06 -4.47
N LYS A 41 11.02 17.08 -4.95
CA LYS A 41 10.63 16.32 -6.16
C LYS A 41 11.45 16.71 -7.38
N LYS A 42 11.63 18.03 -7.58
CA LYS A 42 12.47 18.55 -8.66
C LYS A 42 13.92 18.06 -8.55
N ALA A 43 14.50 18.12 -7.35
CA ALA A 43 15.87 17.64 -7.12
C ALA A 43 16.04 16.12 -7.36
N VAL A 44 15.02 15.31 -7.07
CA VAL A 44 15.02 13.87 -7.41
C VAL A 44 14.87 13.64 -8.91
N LEU A 45 13.98 14.38 -9.57
CA LEU A 45 13.76 14.26 -11.02
C LEU A 45 15.03 14.61 -11.81
N GLU A 46 15.70 15.70 -11.43
CA GLU A 46 16.92 16.21 -12.08
C GLU A 46 18.19 15.46 -11.67
N SER A 47 18.09 14.50 -10.73
CA SER A 47 19.25 13.72 -10.30
C SER A 47 19.76 12.78 -11.39
N ASP A 48 21.07 12.54 -11.38
CA ASP A 48 21.72 11.67 -12.34
C ASP A 48 21.21 10.22 -12.23
N THR A 49 21.06 9.54 -13.37
CA THR A 49 20.77 8.10 -13.39
C THR A 49 22.06 7.33 -13.09
N ILE A 50 21.99 6.38 -12.16
CA ILE A 50 23.14 5.62 -11.67
C ILE A 50 23.08 4.15 -12.08
N SER A 51 24.24 3.56 -12.30
CA SER A 51 24.41 2.15 -12.65
C SER A 51 24.08 1.21 -11.49
N ASN A 52 24.02 -0.10 -11.75
CA ASN A 52 23.72 -1.10 -10.73
C ASN A 52 24.81 -1.19 -9.65
N SER A 53 26.08 -1.11 -10.04
CA SER A 53 27.21 -1.11 -9.11
C SER A 53 27.18 0.12 -8.20
N GLU A 54 27.02 1.32 -8.78
CA GLU A 54 26.95 2.57 -8.03
C GLU A 54 25.78 2.59 -7.05
N TYR A 55 24.61 2.09 -7.46
CA TYR A 55 23.45 1.98 -6.57
C TYR A 55 23.72 1.09 -5.36
N ASN A 56 24.35 -0.08 -5.57
CA ASN A 56 24.69 -0.98 -4.46
C ASN A 56 25.72 -0.32 -3.54
N SER A 57 26.75 0.31 -4.08
CA SER A 57 27.75 1.04 -3.30
C SER A 57 27.14 2.19 -2.49
N LEU A 58 26.23 2.98 -3.07
CA LEU A 58 25.53 4.04 -2.34
C LEU A 58 24.60 3.48 -1.27
N LYS A 59 23.92 2.36 -1.53
CA LYS A 59 23.04 1.72 -0.55
C LYS A 59 23.77 1.22 0.69
N GLU A 60 25.02 0.79 0.54
CA GLU A 60 25.87 0.32 1.65
C GLU A 60 26.55 1.46 2.42
N LYS A 61 26.63 2.65 1.82
CA LYS A 61 27.27 3.82 2.43
C LYS A 61 26.50 4.27 3.67
N ARG A 62 27.22 4.45 4.80
CA ARG A 62 26.61 4.87 6.09
C ARG A 62 26.04 6.28 6.06
N GLU A 63 26.72 7.19 5.37
CA GLU A 63 26.33 8.59 5.28
C GLU A 63 26.18 9.01 3.83
N LEU A 64 24.98 9.46 3.48
CA LEU A 64 24.63 9.92 2.14
C LEU A 64 24.46 11.43 2.14
N THR A 65 25.12 12.08 1.18
CA THR A 65 24.85 13.48 0.86
C THR A 65 23.43 13.62 0.28
N GLU A 66 22.90 14.84 0.25
CA GLU A 66 21.57 15.08 -0.33
C GLU A 66 21.50 14.68 -1.81
N LYS A 67 22.55 14.99 -2.59
CA LYS A 67 22.66 14.57 -3.98
C LYS A 67 22.60 13.05 -4.12
N GLU A 68 23.38 12.32 -3.32
CA GLU A 68 23.39 10.85 -3.34
C GLU A 68 22.05 10.24 -2.90
N ARG A 69 21.37 10.84 -1.92
CA ARG A 69 20.02 10.42 -1.51
C ARG A 69 19.01 10.57 -2.65
N ASN A 70 19.07 11.69 -3.38
CA ASN A 70 18.18 11.95 -4.51
C ASN A 70 18.45 10.97 -5.66
N GLN A 71 19.72 10.71 -6.00
CA GLN A 71 20.13 9.70 -6.98
C GLN A 71 19.64 8.30 -6.60
N LEU A 72 19.82 7.91 -5.34
CA LEU A 72 19.37 6.61 -4.82
C LEU A 72 17.86 6.48 -4.90
N LYS A 73 17.11 7.55 -4.55
CA LYS A 73 15.65 7.57 -4.63
C LYS A 73 15.16 7.45 -6.07
N ARG A 74 15.73 8.21 -7.01
CA ARG A 74 15.42 8.12 -8.45
C ARG A 74 15.62 6.69 -8.96
N ALA A 75 16.83 6.14 -8.77
CA ALA A 75 17.16 4.80 -9.24
C ALA A 75 16.28 3.71 -8.59
N ARG A 76 15.94 3.86 -7.29
CA ARG A 76 15.04 2.93 -6.61
C ARG A 76 13.66 2.92 -7.25
N ILE A 77 13.07 4.10 -7.51
CA ILE A 77 11.73 4.21 -8.09
C ILE A 77 11.74 3.62 -9.51
N GLU A 78 12.65 4.06 -10.37
CA GLU A 78 12.72 3.57 -11.77
C GLU A 78 12.88 2.05 -11.84
N ARG A 79 13.76 1.46 -11.01
CA ARG A 79 13.94 0.00 -10.95
C ARG A 79 12.73 -0.74 -10.36
N THR A 80 12.01 -0.11 -9.43
CA THR A 80 10.85 -0.74 -8.79
C THR A 80 9.69 -0.84 -9.76
N TYR A 81 9.40 0.25 -10.49
CA TYR A 81 8.23 0.32 -11.38
C TYR A 81 8.56 -0.07 -12.83
N GLY A 82 9.84 -0.07 -13.24
CA GLY A 82 10.25 -0.42 -14.61
C GLY A 82 9.90 0.63 -15.66
N ILE A 83 9.58 1.84 -15.23
CA ILE A 83 9.21 2.98 -16.08
C ILE A 83 10.05 4.21 -15.71
N ASN A 84 10.11 5.18 -16.61
CA ASN A 84 10.84 6.43 -16.39
C ASN A 84 10.20 7.24 -15.25
N LEU A 85 11.06 7.91 -14.48
CA LEU A 85 10.60 8.72 -13.35
C LEU A 85 9.77 9.92 -13.80
N THR A 86 8.61 10.12 -13.17
CA THR A 86 7.76 11.30 -13.33
C THR A 86 7.43 11.91 -11.96
N ASP A 87 7.04 13.19 -11.94
CA ASP A 87 6.63 13.89 -10.72
C ASP A 87 5.45 13.20 -10.01
N GLU A 88 4.50 12.73 -10.82
CA GLU A 88 3.34 11.97 -10.35
C GLU A 88 3.76 10.63 -9.74
N LEU A 89 4.72 9.93 -10.35
CA LEU A 89 5.21 8.65 -9.85
C LEU A 89 5.93 8.80 -8.51
N ILE A 90 6.72 9.86 -8.32
CA ILE A 90 7.36 10.16 -7.02
C ILE A 90 6.29 10.35 -5.95
N THR A 91 5.24 11.10 -6.28
CA THR A 91 4.16 11.38 -5.34
C THR A 91 3.40 10.10 -4.96
N LYS A 92 3.02 9.29 -5.95
CA LYS A 92 2.38 7.98 -5.70
C LYS A 92 3.27 7.08 -4.84
N ASP A 93 4.56 7.01 -5.16
CA ASP A 93 5.51 6.18 -4.44
C ASP A 93 5.66 6.59 -2.96
N ASP A 94 5.79 7.89 -2.70
CA ASP A 94 5.86 8.45 -1.35
C ASP A 94 4.56 8.25 -0.56
N ASP A 95 3.41 8.26 -1.24
CA ASP A 95 2.08 7.97 -0.67
C ASP A 95 1.82 6.47 -0.45
N GLY A 96 2.80 5.60 -0.72
CA GLY A 96 2.72 4.17 -0.44
C GLY A 96 2.03 3.33 -1.52
N TRP A 97 2.11 3.76 -2.78
CA TRP A 97 1.49 3.06 -3.92
C TRP A 97 2.13 1.71 -4.23
N TYR A 98 3.46 1.58 -4.13
CA TYR A 98 4.17 0.33 -4.43
C TYR A 98 3.58 -0.92 -3.75
N PRO A 99 3.44 -0.99 -2.41
CA PRO A 99 2.89 -2.18 -1.77
C PRO A 99 1.46 -2.49 -2.22
N GLN A 100 0.65 -1.48 -2.56
CA GLN A 100 -0.72 -1.65 -3.04
C GLN A 100 -0.77 -2.32 -4.42
N ILE A 101 -0.04 -1.78 -5.39
CA ILE A 101 -0.02 -2.33 -6.75
C ILE A 101 0.72 -3.67 -6.81
N ARG A 102 1.73 -3.87 -5.96
CA ARG A 102 2.42 -5.16 -5.81
C ARG A 102 1.47 -6.25 -5.34
N LEU A 103 0.67 -5.97 -4.32
CA LEU A 103 -0.32 -6.92 -3.82
C LEU A 103 -1.36 -7.22 -4.90
N HIS A 104 -1.79 -6.19 -5.65
CA HIS A 104 -2.73 -6.37 -6.75
C HIS A 104 -2.17 -7.23 -7.88
N TYR A 105 -0.93 -6.98 -8.31
CA TYR A 105 -0.22 -7.74 -9.33
C TYR A 105 -0.22 -9.25 -9.03
N PHE A 106 0.26 -9.63 -7.84
CA PHE A 106 0.34 -11.05 -7.45
C PHE A 106 -1.04 -11.68 -7.18
N LEU A 107 -2.09 -10.88 -6.93
CA LEU A 107 -3.46 -11.37 -6.84
C LEU A 107 -4.06 -11.67 -8.23
N THR A 108 -3.60 -10.96 -9.27
CA THR A 108 -4.14 -11.02 -10.62
C THR A 108 -3.14 -11.66 -11.59
N VAL A 109 -2.48 -10.85 -12.42
CA VAL A 109 -1.71 -11.29 -13.59
C VAL A 109 -0.35 -11.89 -13.23
N GLY A 110 0.19 -11.58 -12.05
CA GLY A 110 1.48 -12.06 -11.58
C GLY A 110 1.41 -13.29 -10.67
N ASN A 111 0.24 -13.93 -10.52
CA ASN A 111 0.07 -15.01 -9.54
C ASN A 111 1.00 -16.20 -9.79
N ASP A 112 1.29 -16.50 -11.06
CA ASP A 112 2.15 -17.63 -11.45
C ASP A 112 3.59 -17.47 -10.96
N PHE A 113 4.09 -16.23 -10.85
CA PHE A 113 5.45 -15.92 -10.39
C PHE A 113 5.57 -15.82 -8.86
N LEU A 114 4.45 -15.95 -8.13
CA LEU A 114 4.41 -15.72 -6.68
C LEU A 114 5.20 -16.77 -5.90
N ALA A 115 5.09 -18.04 -6.30
CA ALA A 115 5.76 -19.15 -5.62
C ALA A 115 7.28 -19.03 -5.69
N ASP A 116 7.83 -18.75 -6.87
CA ASP A 116 9.27 -18.59 -7.09
C ASP A 116 9.80 -17.37 -6.33
N ARG A 117 9.06 -16.26 -6.36
CA ARG A 117 9.39 -15.05 -5.60
C ARG A 117 9.45 -15.29 -4.10
N ASP A 118 8.48 -16.01 -3.53
CA ASP A 118 8.44 -16.33 -2.11
C ASP A 118 9.55 -17.33 -1.73
N LYS A 119 9.82 -18.32 -2.59
CA LYS A 119 10.94 -19.27 -2.43
C LYS A 119 12.29 -18.55 -2.40
N LYS A 120 12.52 -17.63 -3.34
CA LYS A 120 13.73 -16.81 -3.39
C LYS A 120 13.89 -15.96 -2.13
N LYS A 121 12.81 -15.31 -1.67
CA LYS A 121 12.82 -14.52 -0.43
C LYS A 121 13.12 -15.36 0.81
N LEU A 122 12.61 -16.59 0.86
CA LEU A 122 12.92 -17.51 1.96
C LEU A 122 14.37 -18.01 1.89
N GLY A 123 14.89 -18.28 0.69
CA GLY A 123 16.29 -18.61 0.44
C GLY A 123 17.23 -17.51 0.91
N ASP A 124 17.00 -16.27 0.45
CA ASP A 124 17.75 -15.08 0.88
C ASP A 124 17.78 -14.96 2.43
N ALA A 125 16.64 -15.20 3.09
CA ALA A 125 16.54 -15.08 4.54
C ALA A 125 17.29 -16.20 5.28
N LEU A 126 17.30 -17.42 4.73
CA LEU A 126 18.04 -18.55 5.28
C LEU A 126 19.55 -18.36 5.13
N GLU A 127 20.00 -17.90 3.97
CA GLU A 127 21.42 -17.64 3.70
C GLU A 127 21.98 -16.55 4.62
N ASN A 128 21.28 -15.41 4.70
CA ASN A 128 21.70 -14.30 5.57
C ASN A 128 21.52 -14.59 7.07
N GLY A 129 20.68 -15.57 7.41
CA GLY A 129 20.33 -15.94 8.79
C GLY A 129 21.06 -17.18 9.30
N GLU A 130 22.09 -17.68 8.61
CA GLU A 130 22.84 -18.89 8.97
C GLU A 130 21.91 -20.11 9.20
N GLY A 131 20.92 -20.29 8.31
CA GLY A 131 19.93 -21.36 8.38
C GLY A 131 18.79 -21.12 9.37
N LYS A 132 18.74 -19.96 10.03
CA LYS A 132 17.64 -19.56 10.91
C LYS A 132 16.85 -18.41 10.29
N VAL A 133 15.53 -18.45 10.46
CA VAL A 133 14.64 -17.39 10.02
C VAL A 133 13.89 -16.78 11.19
N PHE A 134 13.81 -15.45 11.22
CA PHE A 134 12.97 -14.75 12.18
C PHE A 134 11.52 -14.71 11.68
N LYS A 135 10.63 -15.46 12.34
CA LYS A 135 9.24 -15.65 11.91
C LYS A 135 8.49 -14.35 11.61
N PRO A 136 8.60 -13.28 12.42
CA PRO A 136 7.92 -12.01 12.10
C PRO A 136 8.33 -11.40 10.76
N ASP A 137 9.61 -11.48 10.38
CA ASP A 137 10.12 -10.94 9.13
C ASP A 137 9.62 -11.74 7.92
N ILE A 138 9.58 -13.07 8.06
CA ILE A 138 9.03 -13.97 7.04
C ILE A 138 7.53 -13.70 6.84
N ASN A 139 6.75 -13.61 7.92
CA ASN A 139 5.33 -13.32 7.85
C ASN A 139 5.03 -11.96 7.17
N ARG A 140 5.92 -10.97 7.34
CA ARG A 140 5.78 -9.66 6.70
C ARG A 140 6.17 -9.69 5.22
N SER A 141 7.18 -10.48 4.85
CA SER A 141 7.83 -10.48 3.53
C SER A 141 7.21 -11.42 2.50
N LEU A 142 6.70 -12.58 2.94
CA LEU A 142 6.00 -13.54 2.08
C LEU A 142 4.62 -13.00 1.69
N LEU A 143 4.27 -13.18 0.41
CA LEU A 143 3.00 -12.68 -0.13
C LEU A 143 1.97 -13.80 -0.31
N SER A 144 2.39 -15.06 -0.41
CA SER A 144 1.49 -16.22 -0.63
C SER A 144 0.34 -16.25 0.37
N ALA A 145 0.62 -16.15 1.66
CA ALA A 145 -0.42 -16.16 2.70
C ALA A 145 -1.42 -14.99 2.56
N LYS A 146 -0.93 -13.80 2.17
CA LYS A 146 -1.79 -12.62 1.94
C LYS A 146 -2.68 -12.86 0.73
N ILE A 147 -2.12 -13.33 -0.37
CA ILE A 147 -2.84 -13.57 -1.62
C ILE A 147 -3.89 -14.67 -1.45
N GLU A 148 -3.56 -15.79 -0.82
CA GLU A 148 -4.51 -16.88 -0.57
C GLU A 148 -5.66 -16.44 0.35
N LEU A 149 -5.36 -15.67 1.40
CA LEU A 149 -6.40 -15.08 2.23
C LEU A 149 -7.31 -14.15 1.41
N LEU A 150 -6.75 -13.27 0.57
CA LEU A 150 -7.53 -12.35 -0.26
C LEU A 150 -8.40 -13.08 -1.30
N LYS A 151 -7.93 -14.21 -1.85
CA LYS A 151 -8.72 -15.10 -2.69
C LYS A 151 -9.89 -15.70 -1.90
N LEU A 152 -9.64 -16.22 -0.69
CA LEU A 152 -10.67 -16.76 0.19
C LEU A 152 -11.73 -15.72 0.59
N LEU A 153 -11.31 -14.46 0.80
CA LEU A 153 -12.22 -13.33 1.06
C LEU A 153 -13.02 -12.90 -0.18
N ASN A 154 -12.76 -13.49 -1.34
CA ASN A 154 -13.39 -13.15 -2.62
C ASN A 154 -13.31 -11.65 -2.95
N ILE A 155 -12.14 -11.02 -2.77
CA ILE A 155 -12.01 -9.56 -2.96
C ILE A 155 -12.20 -9.14 -4.43
N LYS A 156 -11.89 -10.04 -5.38
CA LYS A 156 -12.03 -9.77 -6.82
C LYS A 156 -13.47 -9.46 -7.23
N GLN A 157 -14.46 -9.86 -6.43
CA GLN A 157 -15.86 -9.54 -6.71
C GLN A 157 -16.11 -8.04 -6.84
N PHE A 158 -15.26 -7.19 -6.25
CA PHE A 158 -15.37 -5.72 -6.24
C PHE A 158 -14.61 -5.02 -7.37
N PHE A 159 -13.92 -5.76 -8.25
CA PHE A 159 -13.10 -5.19 -9.34
C PHE A 159 -13.89 -4.96 -10.64
N ASP A 160 -15.22 -5.04 -10.56
CA ASP A 160 -16.10 -4.77 -11.69
C ASP A 160 -16.75 -3.39 -11.52
N PRO A 161 -16.37 -2.38 -12.33
CA PRO A 161 -16.89 -1.03 -12.24
C PRO A 161 -18.36 -0.91 -12.68
N GLU A 162 -18.99 -1.93 -13.26
CA GLU A 162 -20.42 -1.89 -13.58
C GLU A 162 -21.27 -2.61 -12.53
N LYS A 163 -20.65 -3.41 -11.67
CA LYS A 163 -21.34 -4.10 -10.61
C LYS A 163 -21.70 -3.16 -9.47
N GLU A 164 -22.98 -3.19 -9.09
CA GLU A 164 -23.50 -2.49 -7.93
C GLU A 164 -23.46 -3.38 -6.68
N PHE A 165 -23.23 -2.74 -5.53
CA PHE A 165 -23.21 -3.34 -4.21
C PHE A 165 -24.04 -2.50 -3.26
N THR A 166 -24.96 -3.16 -2.59
CA THR A 166 -25.62 -2.65 -1.41
C THR A 166 -25.14 -3.41 -0.17
N GLY A 167 -25.48 -2.88 1.00
CA GLY A 167 -25.25 -3.61 2.25
C GLY A 167 -26.00 -4.95 2.34
N ASP A 168 -27.09 -5.10 1.59
CA ASP A 168 -27.93 -6.31 1.61
C ASP A 168 -27.33 -7.36 0.68
N ASP A 169 -26.87 -6.96 -0.52
CA ASP A 169 -26.16 -7.85 -1.45
C ASP A 169 -24.91 -8.49 -0.85
N LEU A 170 -24.31 -7.80 0.13
CA LEU A 170 -23.10 -8.24 0.82
C LEU A 170 -23.35 -8.83 2.20
N ALA A 171 -24.60 -8.99 2.64
CA ALA A 171 -24.95 -9.49 3.98
C ALA A 171 -24.37 -10.90 4.21
N ASP A 172 -24.68 -11.84 3.31
CA ASP A 172 -24.17 -13.22 3.39
C ASP A 172 -22.64 -13.27 3.30
N TRP A 173 -22.03 -12.37 2.52
CA TRP A 173 -20.58 -12.29 2.40
C TRP A 173 -19.96 -11.85 3.72
N ILE A 174 -20.45 -10.77 4.34
CA ILE A 174 -19.88 -10.30 5.61
C ILE A 174 -20.19 -11.26 6.77
N ASP A 175 -21.35 -11.91 6.81
CA ASP A 175 -21.72 -12.83 7.89
C ASP A 175 -20.79 -14.04 7.95
N ARG A 176 -20.37 -14.56 6.79
CA ARG A 176 -19.33 -15.60 6.71
C ARG A 176 -17.97 -15.13 7.24
N LEU A 177 -17.68 -13.83 7.15
CA LEU A 177 -16.38 -13.24 7.52
C LEU A 177 -16.35 -12.69 8.95
N LYS A 178 -17.51 -12.42 9.55
CA LYS A 178 -17.69 -12.02 10.97
C LYS A 178 -17.47 -13.20 11.91
N ASN A 179 -16.28 -13.78 11.83
CA ASN A 179 -15.80 -14.82 12.72
C ASN A 179 -14.55 -14.31 13.45
N PRO A 180 -14.46 -14.40 14.79
CA PRO A 180 -13.29 -13.94 15.54
C PRO A 180 -11.96 -14.52 15.04
N THR A 181 -11.96 -15.78 14.60
CA THR A 181 -10.78 -16.44 14.04
C THR A 181 -10.36 -15.81 12.71
N ILE A 182 -11.32 -15.57 11.81
CA ILE A 182 -11.05 -14.92 10.50
C ILE A 182 -10.54 -13.50 10.71
N ILE A 183 -11.17 -12.72 11.60
CA ILE A 183 -10.74 -11.35 11.91
C ILE A 183 -9.32 -11.33 12.48
N SER A 184 -8.98 -12.27 13.36
CA SER A 184 -7.64 -12.41 13.93
C SER A 184 -6.60 -12.80 12.86
N GLN A 185 -6.98 -13.69 11.94
CA GLN A 185 -6.14 -14.05 10.78
C GLN A 185 -5.92 -12.86 9.85
N ILE A 186 -6.96 -12.08 9.54
CA ILE A 186 -6.85 -10.85 8.74
C ILE A 186 -5.87 -9.88 9.39
N LYS A 187 -5.98 -9.65 10.70
CA LYS A 187 -5.02 -8.80 11.43
C LYS A 187 -3.60 -9.31 11.34
N SER A 188 -3.40 -10.61 11.57
CA SER A 188 -2.07 -11.24 11.57
C SER A 188 -1.42 -11.26 10.20
N ILE A 189 -2.20 -11.46 9.12
CA ILE A 189 -1.69 -11.66 7.75
C ILE A 189 -1.66 -10.35 6.97
N LEU A 190 -2.75 -9.57 6.97
CA LEU A 190 -2.85 -8.33 6.19
C LEU A 190 -2.36 -7.10 6.97
N GLY A 191 -2.21 -7.19 8.29
CA GLY A 191 -1.63 -6.13 9.12
C GLY A 191 -2.60 -5.02 9.53
N PHE A 192 -3.89 -5.13 9.19
CA PHE A 192 -4.95 -4.23 9.66
C PHE A 192 -6.09 -4.99 10.32
N SER A 193 -6.71 -4.36 11.31
CA SER A 193 -7.82 -4.97 12.05
C SER A 193 -9.16 -4.64 11.39
N LEU A 194 -10.09 -5.58 11.44
CA LEU A 194 -11.50 -5.38 11.10
C LEU A 194 -12.34 -5.54 12.37
N SER A 195 -13.48 -4.87 12.44
CA SER A 195 -14.37 -4.93 13.59
C SER A 195 -15.60 -5.80 13.29
N MET A 196 -16.08 -6.54 14.30
CA MET A 196 -17.38 -7.22 14.22
C MET A 196 -18.54 -6.23 14.01
N GLY A 197 -18.36 -4.97 14.41
CA GLY A 197 -19.31 -3.88 14.19
C GLY A 197 -19.22 -3.23 12.81
N ASP A 198 -18.25 -3.60 11.96
CA ASP A 198 -18.13 -3.02 10.62
C ASP A 198 -19.34 -3.41 9.76
N THR A 199 -19.77 -2.47 8.90
CA THR A 199 -20.76 -2.72 7.86
C THR A 199 -20.12 -3.50 6.70
N ALA A 200 -20.93 -4.20 5.90
CA ALA A 200 -20.44 -4.94 4.73
C ALA A 200 -19.60 -4.05 3.78
N ILE A 201 -20.11 -2.85 3.50
CA ILE A 201 -19.39 -1.86 2.69
C ILE A 201 -18.13 -1.37 3.41
N GLY A 202 -18.18 -1.09 4.71
CA GLY A 202 -17.00 -0.67 5.48
C GLY A 202 -15.89 -1.72 5.45
N PHE A 203 -16.25 -2.99 5.58
CA PHE A 203 -15.33 -4.13 5.48
C PHE A 203 -14.69 -4.20 4.09
N ALA A 204 -15.51 -4.12 3.03
CA ALA A 204 -15.03 -4.10 1.64
C ALA A 204 -14.08 -2.92 1.37
N GLN A 205 -14.43 -1.71 1.82
CA GLN A 205 -13.60 -0.51 1.64
C GLN A 205 -12.22 -0.65 2.31
N ARG A 206 -12.16 -1.23 3.52
CA ARG A 206 -10.88 -1.47 4.21
C ARG A 206 -10.00 -2.47 3.50
N LEU A 207 -10.58 -3.53 2.95
CA LEU A 207 -9.84 -4.50 2.15
C LEU A 207 -9.33 -3.85 0.85
N LEU A 208 -10.19 -3.09 0.15
CA LEU A 208 -9.85 -2.40 -1.10
C LEU A 208 -8.78 -1.32 -0.92
N ALA A 209 -8.76 -0.65 0.23
CA ALA A 209 -7.71 0.31 0.57
C ALA A 209 -6.30 -0.32 0.56
N GLY A 210 -6.20 -1.63 0.85
CA GLY A 210 -4.95 -2.40 0.72
C GLY A 210 -4.41 -2.46 -0.70
N PHE A 211 -5.24 -2.20 -1.70
CA PHE A 211 -4.89 -2.10 -3.12
C PHE A 211 -4.94 -0.67 -3.65
N GLY A 212 -5.15 0.35 -2.80
CA GLY A 212 -5.38 1.72 -3.27
C GLY A 212 -6.69 1.89 -4.05
N LEU A 213 -7.65 0.99 -3.85
CA LEU A 213 -8.96 1.00 -4.51
C LEU A 213 -10.06 1.39 -3.53
N ARG A 214 -11.21 1.80 -4.04
CA ARG A 214 -12.40 2.12 -3.25
C ARG A 214 -13.68 1.87 -4.03
N LEU A 215 -14.75 1.46 -3.35
CA LEU A 215 -16.07 1.45 -3.96
C LEU A 215 -16.56 2.89 -4.12
N SER A 216 -17.18 3.18 -5.26
CA SER A 216 -17.71 4.50 -5.58
C SER A 216 -19.16 4.60 -5.16
N TYR A 217 -19.53 5.62 -4.38
CA TYR A 217 -20.93 5.87 -4.05
C TYR A 217 -21.68 6.36 -5.29
N VAL A 218 -22.83 5.75 -5.60
CA VAL A 218 -23.63 6.08 -6.78
C VAL A 218 -24.92 6.79 -6.39
N SER A 219 -25.73 6.15 -5.54
CA SER A 219 -27.10 6.61 -5.27
C SER A 219 -27.69 5.99 -4.00
N HIS A 220 -28.97 6.28 -3.77
CA HIS A 220 -29.79 5.60 -2.77
C HIS A 220 -30.89 4.78 -3.46
N ARG A 221 -31.17 3.58 -2.95
CA ARG A 221 -32.32 2.75 -3.34
C ARG A 221 -33.27 2.61 -2.16
N ARG A 222 -34.58 2.62 -2.42
CA ARG A 222 -35.58 2.28 -1.39
C ARG A 222 -35.69 0.77 -1.25
N ARG A 223 -35.74 0.30 -0.02
CA ARG A 223 -36.09 -1.08 0.32
C ARG A 223 -37.60 -1.27 0.24
N GLY A 224 -38.04 -2.53 0.26
CA GLY A 224 -39.47 -2.88 0.29
C GLY A 224 -40.21 -2.34 1.52
N ASP A 225 -39.50 -2.11 2.64
CA ASP A 225 -40.04 -1.51 3.87
C ASP A 225 -40.07 0.03 3.86
N GLY A 226 -39.67 0.67 2.75
CA GLY A 226 -39.62 2.12 2.59
C GLY A 226 -38.35 2.80 3.12
N THR A 227 -37.46 2.08 3.80
CA THR A 227 -36.17 2.62 4.24
C THR A 227 -35.21 2.81 3.07
N ARG A 228 -34.20 3.67 3.23
CA ARG A 228 -33.20 3.98 2.18
C ARG A 228 -31.90 3.23 2.44
N GLN A 229 -31.31 2.71 1.38
CA GLN A 229 -30.01 2.08 1.39
C GLN A 229 -29.08 2.74 0.36
N ARG A 230 -27.80 2.86 0.70
CA ARG A 230 -26.77 3.37 -0.22
C ARG A 230 -26.38 2.28 -1.22
N VAL A 231 -26.22 2.68 -2.47
CA VAL A 231 -25.72 1.85 -3.58
C VAL A 231 -24.31 2.31 -3.90
N TYR A 232 -23.40 1.36 -3.94
CA TYR A 232 -22.01 1.54 -4.32
C TYR A 232 -21.73 0.78 -5.60
N ARG A 233 -20.68 1.17 -6.30
CA ARG A 233 -20.20 0.53 -7.53
C ARG A 233 -18.78 0.02 -7.32
N GLY A 234 -18.44 -1.08 -7.98
CA GLY A 234 -17.10 -1.64 -7.90
C GLY A 234 -16.02 -0.67 -8.37
N ALA A 235 -14.78 -1.00 -8.04
CA ALA A 235 -13.62 -0.23 -8.44
C ALA A 235 -13.15 -0.70 -9.81
N ASP A 236 -12.80 0.24 -10.69
CA ASP A 236 -11.92 -0.07 -11.81
C ASP A 236 -10.51 -0.31 -11.24
N PRO A 237 -9.99 -1.54 -11.34
CA PRO A 237 -8.75 -1.91 -10.68
C PRO A 237 -7.50 -1.33 -11.39
N LEU A 238 -7.64 -0.76 -12.59
CA LEU A 238 -6.53 -0.22 -13.39
C LEU A 238 -6.60 1.30 -13.61
N ALA A 239 -7.59 1.99 -13.04
CA ALA A 239 -7.86 3.42 -13.26
C ALA A 239 -6.70 4.37 -12.93
N ASP A 240 -5.75 3.96 -12.09
CA ASP A 240 -4.60 4.79 -11.67
C ASP A 240 -3.33 4.59 -12.53
N GLY A 241 -3.46 3.88 -13.65
CA GLY A 241 -2.36 3.62 -14.58
C GLY A 241 -1.45 2.45 -14.18
N ARG A 242 -1.78 1.70 -13.11
CA ARG A 242 -0.96 0.54 -12.69
C ARG A 242 -0.86 -0.59 -13.74
N GLY A 243 -1.74 -0.60 -14.74
CA GLY A 243 -1.72 -1.58 -15.83
C GLY A 243 -0.41 -1.57 -16.61
N GLU A 244 0.12 -0.40 -16.95
CA GLU A 244 1.42 -0.27 -17.65
C GLU A 244 2.57 -0.89 -16.83
N ILE A 245 2.54 -0.68 -15.51
CA ILE A 245 3.55 -1.24 -14.60
C ILE A 245 3.43 -2.76 -14.54
N PHE A 246 2.20 -3.30 -14.60
CA PHE A 246 2.00 -4.75 -14.61
C PHE A 246 2.59 -5.39 -15.86
N GLU A 247 2.44 -4.77 -17.03
CA GLU A 247 3.06 -5.25 -18.27
C GLU A 247 4.58 -5.35 -18.12
N ARG A 248 5.22 -4.28 -17.61
CA ARG A 248 6.68 -4.27 -17.34
C ARG A 248 7.10 -5.33 -16.32
N TRP A 249 6.30 -5.56 -15.28
CA TRP A 249 6.59 -6.57 -14.28
C TRP A 249 6.44 -8.00 -14.81
N ILE A 250 5.46 -8.25 -15.68
CA ILE A 250 5.30 -9.55 -16.34
C ILE A 250 6.53 -9.85 -17.20
N GLU A 251 6.97 -8.88 -18.01
CA GLU A 251 8.17 -9.04 -18.85
C GLU A 251 9.39 -9.38 -18.01
N ARG A 252 9.65 -8.58 -16.96
CA ARG A 252 10.75 -8.83 -16.01
C ARG A 252 10.66 -10.22 -15.39
N ASP A 253 9.49 -10.62 -14.90
CA ASP A 253 9.35 -11.89 -14.18
C ASP A 253 9.46 -13.10 -15.13
N ARG A 254 9.02 -12.95 -16.40
CA ARG A 254 9.25 -13.95 -17.46
C ARG A 254 10.73 -14.10 -17.79
N GLU A 255 11.46 -12.99 -17.91
CA GLU A 255 12.90 -13.02 -18.18
C GLU A 255 13.66 -13.72 -17.05
N LEU A 256 13.33 -13.40 -15.79
CA LEU A 256 13.92 -14.05 -14.62
C LEU A 256 13.62 -15.56 -14.58
N GLY A 257 12.38 -15.96 -14.85
CA GLY A 257 12.01 -17.37 -14.91
C GLY A 257 12.75 -18.14 -16.01
N ASN A 258 12.94 -17.52 -17.18
CA ASN A 258 13.69 -18.12 -18.28
C ASN A 258 15.19 -18.27 -17.98
N GLN A 259 15.78 -17.29 -17.28
CA GLN A 259 17.18 -17.38 -16.83
C GLN A 259 17.40 -18.54 -15.85
N GLU A 260 16.50 -18.70 -14.86
CA GLU A 260 16.60 -19.80 -13.89
C GLU A 260 16.47 -21.19 -14.55
N ILE A 261 15.63 -21.34 -15.60
CA ILE A 261 15.54 -22.60 -16.37
C ILE A 261 16.82 -22.88 -17.15
N GLY A 262 17.44 -21.85 -17.74
CA GLY A 262 18.69 -21.98 -18.48
C GLY A 262 19.87 -22.41 -17.60
N ASP A 263 19.97 -21.84 -16.40
CA ASP A 263 21.02 -22.18 -15.43
C ASP A 263 20.89 -23.60 -14.85
N ILE A 264 19.68 -24.17 -14.80
CA ILE A 264 19.43 -25.56 -14.37
C ILE A 264 19.74 -26.57 -15.49
N ALA A 265 19.64 -26.15 -16.76
CA ALA A 265 19.86 -27.00 -17.92
C ALA A 265 21.32 -27.08 -18.40
N ALA A 266 22.22 -26.28 -17.81
CA ALA A 266 23.66 -26.24 -18.07
C ALA A 266 24.46 -27.05 -17.04
#